data_AF-A0A5J5LAD6-F1
#
_entry.id   AF-A0A5J5LAD6-F1
#
_cell.length_a   1.000
_cell.length_b   1.000
_cell.length_c   1.000
_cell.angle_alpha   90.00
_cell.angle_beta   90.00
_cell.angle_gamma   90.00
#
_symmetry.space_group_name_H-M   'P 1'
#
loop_
_entity.id
_entity.type
_entity.pdbx_description
1 polymer ?
#
loop_
_entity_poly.entity_id
_entity_poly.type
_entity_poly.pdbx_seq_one_letter_code
_entity_poly.pdbx_strand_id
1 'polypeptide(L)'
;MVDIDKTGQAESIDRRRLLSVIGGGAATALLGTGVGAAKPDHANGNGNGGKNGNNGVGPCTCDGCPDGTFCGKIEGAPEDGETYTFESDGDSFSVTVESVTEKDDGEVTCFEFSSDDVVKQVCVKGGPDTATYDDDPEGKQLCAPENPGGQQSEISNVSFCGARLECYQIDLVEGKVIEDFGDEGAYGDRKFEDFSVCEDGSNEYGLEEQNDGYEAAGCTLSWDGLGFDASDNTAQVDVTLKSAESEPCTVTLAGYLLPEGETKFNPETLEEQELRGYETEELTVDESATLKIDLDGGD
;
A
#
# COMPACT_ATOMS: atom_id res chain seq x y z
N MET A 1 -19.68 30.32 -29.57
CA MET A 1 -20.66 30.38 -28.48
C MET A 1 -21.66 29.27 -28.69
N VAL A 2 -21.28 28.07 -28.26
CA VAL A 2 -22.12 26.88 -28.15
C VAL A 2 -21.59 26.19 -26.90
N ASP A 3 -22.35 26.28 -25.81
CA ASP A 3 -22.22 25.42 -24.63
C ASP A 3 -22.48 23.97 -25.05
N ILE A 4 -21.61 23.05 -24.66
CA ILE A 4 -21.90 21.62 -24.70
C ILE A 4 -21.71 21.09 -23.28
N ASP A 5 -22.81 20.53 -22.79
CA ASP A 5 -23.08 19.95 -21.49
C ASP A 5 -21.98 19.00 -20.97
N LYS A 6 -21.61 19.25 -19.71
CA LYS A 6 -21.13 18.22 -18.78
C LYS A 6 -22.31 17.32 -18.41
N THR A 7 -22.41 16.11 -18.96
CA THR A 7 -23.14 15.01 -18.30
C THR A 7 -22.68 13.67 -18.85
N GLY A 8 -22.06 12.88 -17.98
CA GLY A 8 -21.68 11.50 -18.24
C GLY A 8 -20.87 10.94 -17.07
N GLN A 9 -21.36 11.10 -15.83
CA GLN A 9 -20.84 10.36 -14.68
C GLN A 9 -21.15 8.87 -14.92
N ALA A 10 -20.11 8.10 -15.21
CA ALA A 10 -20.09 6.70 -14.83
C ALA A 10 -19.67 6.69 -13.36
N GLU A 11 -20.53 6.19 -12.48
CA GLU A 11 -20.17 5.97 -11.08
C GLU A 11 -19.07 4.89 -11.06
N SER A 12 -17.84 5.30 -10.70
CA SER A 12 -16.83 4.38 -10.22
C SER A 12 -17.42 3.69 -8.98
N ILE A 13 -17.49 2.36 -9.02
CA ILE A 13 -17.87 1.60 -7.84
C ILE A 13 -16.64 1.58 -6.93
N ASP A 14 -16.52 2.64 -6.15
CA ASP A 14 -15.61 2.72 -5.02
C ASP A 14 -16.00 1.63 -4.02
N ARG A 15 -15.21 0.54 -4.01
CA ARG A 15 -15.41 -0.61 -3.11
C ARG A 15 -15.31 -0.18 -1.63
N ARG A 16 -14.72 0.98 -1.31
CA ARG A 16 -14.69 1.54 0.06
C ARG A 16 -16.02 2.13 0.51
N ARG A 17 -16.97 2.44 -0.39
CA ARG A 17 -18.25 3.11 -0.02
C ARG A 17 -19.49 2.23 0.02
N LEU A 18 -19.48 1.02 -0.54
CA LEU A 18 -20.73 0.28 -0.79
C LEU A 18 -21.28 -0.56 0.38
N LEU A 19 -20.78 -0.38 1.61
CA LEU A 19 -21.36 -1.03 2.80
C LEU A 19 -21.91 -0.06 3.86
N SER A 20 -21.97 1.23 3.58
CA SER A 20 -22.79 2.15 4.37
C SER A 20 -24.18 2.25 3.72
N VAL A 21 -25.25 2.22 4.53
CA VAL A 21 -26.68 2.24 4.10
C VAL A 21 -27.17 0.84 3.72
N ILE A 22 -27.75 0.05 4.64
CA ILE A 22 -29.17 0.09 5.04
C ILE A 22 -29.33 -0.53 6.45
N GLY A 23 -30.00 0.18 7.38
CA GLY A 23 -30.61 -0.44 8.57
C GLY A 23 -30.61 0.41 9.84
N GLY A 24 -31.52 1.38 9.94
CA GLY A 24 -31.59 2.35 11.04
C GLY A 24 -31.95 1.77 12.42
N GLY A 25 -31.38 2.39 13.47
CA GLY A 25 -31.78 2.19 14.86
C GLY A 25 -30.72 2.66 15.86
N ALA A 26 -30.83 3.92 16.29
CA ALA A 26 -30.12 4.61 17.36
C ALA A 26 -29.23 3.79 18.33
N ALA A 27 -27.92 4.09 18.34
CA ALA A 27 -27.11 4.34 19.54
C ALA A 27 -25.73 4.90 19.12
N THR A 28 -25.19 5.75 19.98
CA THR A 28 -23.97 6.56 19.88
C THR A 28 -22.66 5.78 19.75
N ALA A 29 -21.77 6.29 18.90
CA ALA A 29 -20.30 6.22 18.91
C ALA A 29 -19.61 4.83 18.98
N LEU A 30 -18.91 4.46 17.90
CA LEU A 30 -17.44 4.47 17.82
C LEU A 30 -16.99 4.06 16.42
N LEU A 31 -15.88 4.68 16.00
CA LEU A 31 -15.20 4.56 14.72
C LEU A 31 -14.78 3.10 14.46
N GLY A 32 -14.86 2.66 13.21
CA GLY A 32 -14.49 1.32 12.79
C GLY A 32 -13.00 1.08 12.99
N THR A 33 -12.64 0.34 14.03
CA THR A 33 -11.33 -0.29 14.17
C THR A 33 -11.51 -1.76 13.78
N GLY A 34 -11.17 -2.11 12.55
CA GLY A 34 -11.05 -3.51 12.15
C GLY A 34 -9.98 -4.18 13.02
N VAL A 35 -10.36 -5.21 13.76
CA VAL A 35 -9.43 -6.00 14.59
C VAL A 35 -9.15 -7.28 13.83
N GLY A 36 -7.99 -7.35 13.17
CA GLY A 36 -7.48 -8.56 12.52
C GLY A 36 -6.73 -9.42 13.54
N ALA A 37 -7.10 -10.70 13.66
CA ALA A 37 -6.32 -11.67 14.43
C ALA A 37 -5.22 -12.25 13.53
N ALA A 38 -3.98 -12.38 14.02
CA ALA A 38 -2.95 -13.10 13.28
C ALA A 38 -3.32 -14.57 13.07
N LYS A 39 -3.07 -15.09 11.87
CA LYS A 39 -2.97 -16.54 11.64
C LYS A 39 -1.47 -16.88 11.53
N PRO A 40 -0.85 -17.48 12.56
CA PRO A 40 0.49 -18.03 12.37
C PRO A 40 0.43 -19.17 11.35
N ASP A 41 1.46 -19.30 10.51
CA ASP A 41 1.48 -20.18 9.33
C ASP A 41 1.68 -21.68 9.67
N HIS A 42 1.16 -22.12 10.83
CA HIS A 42 1.24 -23.50 11.30
C HIS A 42 -0.15 -24.13 11.49
N ALA A 43 -0.63 -24.77 10.43
CA ALA A 43 -1.67 -25.78 10.53
C ALA A 43 -1.11 -27.08 11.16
N ASN A 44 -0.84 -27.09 12.47
CA ASN A 44 -0.85 -28.33 13.29
C ASN A 44 -0.68 -28.07 14.79
N GLY A 45 -1.77 -28.15 15.55
CA GLY A 45 -1.74 -28.11 17.01
C GLY A 45 -2.97 -28.75 17.65
N ASN A 46 -2.91 -30.06 17.88
CA ASN A 46 -3.95 -30.86 18.53
C ASN A 46 -4.05 -30.53 20.04
N GLY A 47 -4.97 -29.62 20.41
CA GLY A 47 -5.27 -29.24 21.79
C GLY A 47 -6.70 -29.60 22.21
N ASN A 48 -6.85 -30.76 22.86
CA ASN A 48 -8.11 -31.25 23.42
C ASN A 48 -8.46 -30.48 24.72
N GLY A 49 -9.50 -29.64 24.69
CA GLY A 49 -10.01 -28.97 25.89
C GLY A 49 -11.11 -27.95 25.62
N GLY A 50 -12.32 -28.44 25.32
CA GLY A 50 -13.42 -27.59 24.89
C GLY A 50 -13.92 -26.56 25.90
N LYS A 51 -14.41 -25.44 25.36
CA LYS A 51 -15.69 -24.79 25.70
C LYS A 51 -15.94 -23.65 24.69
N ASN A 52 -17.16 -23.62 24.15
CA ASN A 52 -17.70 -22.55 23.31
C ASN A 52 -17.24 -21.16 23.74
N GLY A 53 -16.62 -20.43 22.82
CA GLY A 53 -16.42 -19.00 22.90
C GLY A 53 -16.15 -18.50 21.49
N ASN A 54 -16.92 -17.51 21.05
CA ASN A 54 -16.59 -16.75 19.86
C ASN A 54 -15.12 -16.28 19.98
N ASN A 55 -14.31 -16.46 18.93
CA ASN A 55 -12.95 -15.94 18.82
C ASN A 55 -12.95 -14.40 18.77
N GLY A 56 -13.43 -13.77 19.84
CA GLY A 56 -13.36 -12.33 20.04
C GLY A 56 -12.00 -12.01 20.61
N VAL A 57 -11.07 -11.65 19.73
CA VAL A 57 -9.78 -11.07 20.09
C VAL A 57 -10.04 -9.82 20.93
N GLY A 58 -9.28 -9.64 22.02
CA GLY A 58 -9.36 -8.41 22.81
C GLY A 58 -8.97 -7.18 21.98
N PRO A 59 -9.35 -5.95 22.41
CA PRO A 59 -9.01 -4.74 21.68
C PRO A 59 -7.48 -4.61 21.52
N CYS A 60 -7.09 -3.86 20.49
CA CYS A 60 -5.70 -3.52 20.24
C CYS A 60 -5.04 -2.90 21.48
N THR A 61 -3.75 -3.20 21.62
CA THR A 61 -2.92 -2.65 22.69
C THR A 61 -2.63 -1.17 22.45
N CYS A 62 -2.59 -0.76 21.19
CA CYS A 62 -2.53 0.64 20.81
C CYS A 62 -3.88 1.32 21.09
N ASP A 63 -3.85 2.55 21.62
CA ASP A 63 -5.03 3.38 21.86
C ASP A 63 -5.72 3.87 20.56
N GLY A 64 -5.11 3.55 19.42
CA GLY A 64 -5.55 3.83 18.06
C GLY A 64 -4.41 3.51 17.09
N CYS A 65 -4.73 3.38 15.81
CA CYS A 65 -3.75 3.30 14.74
C CYS A 65 -3.76 4.58 13.91
N PRO A 66 -2.61 5.00 13.34
CA PRO A 66 -2.55 6.13 12.44
C PRO A 66 -3.48 5.95 11.23
N ASP A 67 -3.91 7.06 10.63
CA ASP A 67 -4.75 7.02 9.43
C ASP A 67 -4.09 6.19 8.31
N GLY A 68 -4.91 5.43 7.59
CA GLY A 68 -4.48 4.52 6.53
C GLY A 68 -3.85 3.22 7.02
N THR A 69 -3.85 2.92 8.33
CA THR A 69 -3.38 1.63 8.86
C THR A 69 -4.48 0.92 9.65
N PHE A 70 -4.36 -0.39 9.78
CA PHE A 70 -5.19 -1.18 10.68
C PHE A 70 -4.34 -1.93 11.70
N CYS A 71 -5.02 -2.38 12.75
CA CYS A 71 -4.34 -3.02 13.85
C CYS A 71 -4.27 -4.55 13.68
N GLY A 72 -3.04 -5.04 13.63
CA GLY A 72 -2.68 -6.44 13.84
C GLY A 72 -2.26 -6.69 15.28
N LYS A 73 -2.70 -7.80 15.88
CA LYS A 73 -2.34 -8.15 17.26
C LYS A 73 -1.79 -9.57 17.38
N ILE A 74 -0.68 -9.70 18.11
CA ILE A 74 -0.14 -10.97 18.61
C ILE A 74 -0.56 -11.11 20.09
N GLU A 75 -1.24 -12.21 20.41
CA GLU A 75 -1.57 -12.57 21.80
C GLU A 75 -0.48 -13.45 22.39
N GLY A 76 0.10 -13.02 23.51
CA GLY A 76 1.28 -13.66 24.10
C GLY A 76 2.59 -13.03 23.64
N ALA A 77 3.68 -13.69 23.99
CA ALA A 77 5.02 -13.34 23.51
C ALA A 77 5.16 -13.70 22.02
N PRO A 78 5.83 -12.86 21.22
CA PRO A 78 6.22 -13.24 19.86
C PRO A 78 7.22 -14.39 19.88
N GLU A 79 7.19 -15.22 18.85
CA GLU A 79 8.07 -16.38 18.68
C GLU A 79 9.20 -16.05 17.68
N ASP A 80 10.40 -16.57 17.94
CA ASP A 80 11.59 -16.35 17.12
C ASP A 80 11.46 -17.01 15.74
N GLY A 81 11.66 -16.23 14.67
CA GLY A 81 11.61 -16.68 13.28
C GLY A 81 10.20 -16.86 12.70
N GLU A 82 9.15 -16.46 13.44
CA GLU A 82 7.76 -16.61 13.00
C GLU A 82 7.25 -15.37 12.25
N THR A 83 6.48 -15.60 11.19
CA THR A 83 5.79 -14.55 10.43
C THR A 83 4.30 -14.52 10.82
N TYR A 84 3.82 -13.32 11.11
CA TYR A 84 2.43 -13.05 11.50
C TYR A 84 1.77 -12.19 10.42
N THR A 85 0.75 -12.74 9.76
CA THR A 85 -0.08 -12.00 8.81
C THR A 85 -1.38 -11.56 9.47
N PHE A 86 -1.70 -10.27 9.31
CA PHE A 86 -2.93 -9.66 9.81
C PHE A 86 -3.80 -9.26 8.63
N GLU A 87 -5.10 -9.51 8.73
CA GLU A 87 -6.07 -9.23 7.68
C GLU A 87 -7.18 -8.31 8.23
N SER A 88 -7.57 -7.28 7.49
CA SER A 88 -8.71 -6.41 7.82
C SER A 88 -9.36 -5.86 6.55
N ASP A 89 -10.67 -6.02 6.40
CA ASP A 89 -11.47 -5.44 5.30
C ASP A 89 -10.90 -5.64 3.88
N GLY A 90 -10.23 -6.78 3.65
CA GLY A 90 -9.64 -7.14 2.35
C GLY A 90 -8.21 -6.63 2.14
N ASP A 91 -7.63 -5.93 3.13
CA ASP A 91 -6.23 -5.58 3.21
C ASP A 91 -5.49 -6.54 4.15
N SER A 92 -4.19 -6.70 3.96
CA SER A 92 -3.33 -7.48 4.85
C SER A 92 -1.91 -6.96 4.90
N PHE A 93 -1.29 -7.05 6.08
CA PHE A 93 0.16 -6.83 6.22
C PHE A 93 0.77 -7.95 7.05
N SER A 94 2.06 -8.21 6.84
CA SER A 94 2.80 -9.26 7.52
C SER A 94 4.04 -8.71 8.24
N VAL A 95 4.32 -9.27 9.41
CA VAL A 95 5.55 -8.97 10.17
C VAL A 95 6.28 -10.26 10.49
N THR A 96 7.59 -10.29 10.30
CA THR A 96 8.44 -11.43 10.67
C THR A 96 9.25 -11.08 11.90
N VAL A 97 9.17 -11.90 12.95
CA VAL A 97 9.98 -11.75 14.15
C VAL A 97 11.35 -12.36 13.87
N GLU A 98 12.38 -11.51 13.79
CA GLU A 98 13.74 -11.91 13.41
C GLU A 98 14.52 -12.51 14.58
N SER A 99 14.26 -12.00 15.79
CA SER A 99 14.91 -12.48 17.00
C SER A 99 14.10 -12.14 18.24
N VAL A 100 14.24 -12.95 19.29
CA VAL A 100 13.69 -12.67 20.62
C VAL A 100 14.79 -12.68 21.68
N THR A 101 14.61 -11.88 22.73
CA THR A 101 15.47 -11.89 23.91
C THR A 101 14.70 -12.43 25.11
N GLU A 102 15.16 -13.57 25.61
CA GLU A 102 14.59 -14.25 26.77
C GLU A 102 15.40 -14.01 28.05
N LYS A 103 14.72 -14.05 29.19
CA LYS A 103 15.35 -14.22 30.50
C LYS A 103 15.76 -15.68 30.74
N ASP A 104 16.51 -15.92 31.82
CA ASP A 104 16.94 -17.26 32.25
C ASP A 104 15.78 -18.26 32.48
N ASP A 105 14.56 -17.78 32.72
CA ASP A 105 13.34 -18.58 32.91
C ASP A 105 12.51 -18.77 31.63
N GLY A 106 12.96 -18.24 30.50
CA GLY A 106 12.30 -18.34 29.19
C GLY A 106 11.25 -17.25 28.94
N GLU A 107 11.10 -16.26 29.82
CA GLU A 107 10.21 -15.12 29.54
C GLU A 107 10.81 -14.21 28.46
N VAL A 108 10.07 -14.02 27.36
CA VAL A 108 10.47 -13.09 26.29
C VAL A 108 10.28 -11.64 26.75
N THR A 109 11.32 -10.84 26.58
CA THR A 109 11.37 -9.45 27.09
C THR A 109 11.59 -8.41 26.00
N CYS A 110 12.23 -8.80 24.90
CA CYS A 110 12.38 -7.98 23.71
C CYS A 110 12.27 -8.84 22.46
N PHE A 111 12.02 -8.22 21.33
CA PHE A 111 12.07 -8.83 20.00
C PHE A 111 12.54 -7.82 18.95
N GLU A 112 13.06 -8.32 17.85
CA GLU A 112 13.30 -7.57 16.62
C GLU A 112 12.37 -8.11 15.54
N PHE A 113 11.91 -7.26 14.64
CA PHE A 113 11.04 -7.66 13.55
C PHE A 113 11.45 -6.98 12.24
N SER A 114 11.00 -7.57 11.14
CA SER A 114 11.03 -7.03 9.79
C SER A 114 9.63 -7.08 9.18
N SER A 115 9.40 -6.28 8.14
CA SER A 115 8.17 -6.31 7.35
C SER A 115 8.52 -5.87 5.94
N ASP A 116 7.88 -6.49 4.95
CA ASP A 116 7.87 -6.01 3.57
C ASP A 116 6.73 -4.99 3.34
N ASP A 117 5.89 -4.79 4.36
CA ASP A 117 4.75 -3.88 4.40
C ASP A 117 5.06 -2.65 5.28
N VAL A 118 4.17 -1.67 5.25
CA VAL A 118 4.34 -0.44 6.03
C VAL A 118 3.89 -0.66 7.47
N VAL A 119 4.80 -0.54 8.43
CA VAL A 119 4.47 -0.56 9.87
C VAL A 119 4.72 0.83 10.47
N LYS A 120 3.64 1.60 10.68
CA LYS A 120 3.73 2.98 11.17
C LYS A 120 3.87 3.07 12.69
N GLN A 121 3.43 2.06 13.44
CA GLN A 121 3.46 2.11 14.90
C GLN A 121 3.44 0.69 15.50
N VAL A 122 4.20 0.49 16.59
CA VAL A 122 4.14 -0.73 17.39
C VAL A 122 3.90 -0.42 18.86
N CYS A 123 3.01 -1.19 19.50
CA CYS A 123 2.73 -1.13 20.92
C CYS A 123 3.05 -2.47 21.59
N VAL A 124 3.96 -2.46 22.55
CA VAL A 124 4.37 -3.66 23.29
C VAL A 124 3.88 -3.58 24.72
N LYS A 125 3.12 -4.59 25.17
CA LYS A 125 2.60 -4.64 26.54
C LYS A 125 3.35 -5.65 27.40
N GLY A 126 3.89 -5.17 28.51
CA GLY A 126 4.47 -5.99 29.57
C GLY A 126 3.54 -6.11 30.78
N GLY A 127 3.21 -7.33 31.20
CA GLY A 127 2.36 -7.54 32.40
C GLY A 127 1.01 -6.79 32.38
N PRO A 128 0.39 -6.52 33.55
CA PRO A 128 -0.94 -5.90 33.61
C PRO A 128 -0.97 -4.41 33.18
N ASP A 129 0.14 -3.67 33.31
CA ASP A 129 0.07 -2.20 33.47
C ASP A 129 1.04 -1.36 32.63
N THR A 130 1.86 -1.93 31.73
CA THR A 130 2.86 -1.12 31.02
C THR A 130 2.87 -1.36 29.51
N ALA A 131 2.76 -0.28 28.73
CA ALA A 131 2.88 -0.27 27.28
C ALA A 131 4.04 0.64 26.84
N THR A 132 4.89 0.16 25.93
CA THR A 132 5.85 0.97 25.18
C THR A 132 5.33 1.21 23.77
N TYR A 133 5.68 2.36 23.22
CA TYR A 133 5.17 2.89 21.97
C TYR A 133 6.37 3.34 21.12
N ASP A 134 6.44 2.87 19.89
CA ASP A 134 7.43 3.31 18.91
C ASP A 134 6.71 3.74 17.61
N ASP A 135 6.92 5.00 17.23
CA ASP A 135 6.44 5.66 16.01
C ASP A 135 7.31 5.38 14.78
N ASP A 136 8.49 4.78 14.99
CA ASP A 136 9.47 4.48 13.95
C ASP A 136 10.16 3.15 14.29
N PRO A 137 9.41 2.04 14.21
CA PRO A 137 9.79 0.78 14.84
C PRO A 137 10.83 -0.02 14.02
N GLU A 138 11.09 0.37 12.77
CA GLU A 138 11.94 -0.40 11.86
C GLU A 138 13.40 -0.47 12.33
N GLY A 139 13.96 -1.68 12.30
CA GLY A 139 15.37 -1.93 12.64
C GLY A 139 15.72 -1.73 14.11
N LYS A 140 14.73 -1.60 15.02
CA LYS A 140 14.93 -1.44 16.45
C LYS A 140 14.46 -2.67 17.22
N GLN A 141 15.24 -3.05 18.23
CA GLN A 141 14.80 -4.00 19.23
C GLN A 141 13.71 -3.37 20.09
N LEU A 142 12.52 -3.98 20.09
CA LEU A 142 11.37 -3.54 20.85
C LEU A 142 11.26 -4.36 22.14
N CYS A 143 11.21 -3.67 23.27
CA CYS A 143 11.22 -4.28 24.59
C CYS A 143 9.93 -4.00 25.35
N ALA A 144 9.49 -4.99 26.13
CA ALA A 144 8.49 -4.76 27.16
C ALA A 144 8.98 -3.70 28.16
N PRO A 145 8.09 -2.81 28.61
CA PRO A 145 8.41 -1.84 29.64
C PRO A 145 8.80 -2.48 30.98
N GLU A 146 9.64 -1.78 31.72
CA GLU A 146 9.99 -2.12 33.10
C GLU A 146 8.79 -1.92 34.03
N ASN A 147 8.59 -2.87 34.94
CA ASN A 147 7.66 -2.72 36.05
C ASN A 147 8.16 -1.66 37.05
N PRO A 148 7.30 -1.12 37.94
CA PRO A 148 7.69 -0.14 38.96
C PRO A 148 8.84 -0.55 39.90
N GLY A 149 9.22 -1.84 39.90
CA GLY A 149 10.39 -2.36 40.60
C GLY A 149 11.71 -2.32 39.81
N GLY A 150 11.73 -1.75 38.60
CA GLY A 150 12.90 -1.69 37.72
C GLY A 150 13.28 -3.03 37.08
N GLN A 151 12.32 -3.97 37.02
CA GLN A 151 12.50 -5.26 36.36
C GLN A 151 11.74 -5.26 35.04
N GLN A 152 12.39 -5.71 33.98
CA GLN A 152 11.77 -5.86 32.68
C GLN A 152 10.66 -6.92 32.74
N SER A 153 9.49 -6.61 32.18
CA SER A 153 8.34 -7.51 32.17
C SER A 153 8.45 -8.52 31.03
N GLU A 154 7.79 -9.67 31.18
CA GLU A 154 7.47 -10.53 30.04
C GLU A 154 6.52 -9.80 29.08
N ILE A 155 6.74 -9.95 27.77
CA ILE A 155 5.82 -9.49 26.73
C ILE A 155 4.55 -10.34 26.78
N SER A 156 3.42 -9.68 26.97
CA SER A 156 2.11 -10.33 27.05
C SER A 156 1.27 -10.16 25.79
N ASN A 157 1.45 -9.05 25.07
CA ASN A 157 0.77 -8.75 23.82
C ASN A 157 1.62 -7.76 23.02
N VAL A 158 1.51 -7.83 21.70
CA VAL A 158 2.06 -6.85 20.77
C VAL A 158 0.96 -6.43 19.80
N SER A 159 0.88 -5.15 19.49
CA SER A 159 0.03 -4.64 18.42
C SER A 159 0.87 -3.86 17.42
N PHE A 160 0.64 -4.12 16.14
CA PHE A 160 1.22 -3.43 15.00
C PHE A 160 0.11 -2.64 14.32
N CYS A 161 0.36 -1.38 14.04
CA CYS A 161 -0.47 -0.59 13.16
C CYS A 161 0.23 -0.54 11.81
N GLY A 162 -0.22 -1.37 10.90
CA GLY A 162 0.37 -1.53 9.59
C GLY A 162 -0.66 -1.42 8.49
N ALA A 163 -0.13 -1.28 7.28
CA ALA A 163 -0.87 -1.31 6.04
C ALA A 163 0.01 -2.00 5.01
N ARG A 164 -0.59 -2.57 3.99
CA ARG A 164 0.15 -3.13 2.88
C ARG A 164 0.97 -2.05 2.18
N LEU A 165 2.18 -2.40 1.74
CA LEU A 165 2.94 -1.52 0.84
C LEU A 165 2.30 -1.53 -0.55
N GLU A 166 1.84 -0.37 -1.01
CA GLU A 166 1.30 -0.21 -2.36
C GLU A 166 2.44 0.06 -3.35
N CYS A 167 2.42 -0.66 -4.47
CA CYS A 167 3.34 -0.45 -5.58
C CYS A 167 2.58 -0.07 -6.84
N TYR A 168 3.20 0.75 -7.67
CA TYR A 168 2.58 1.37 -8.82
C TYR A 168 3.33 1.01 -10.09
N GLN A 169 2.57 0.84 -11.17
CA GLN A 169 3.06 0.92 -12.52
C GLN A 169 2.68 2.28 -13.10
N ILE A 170 3.63 2.93 -13.75
CA ILE A 170 3.40 4.25 -14.35
C ILE A 170 3.77 4.13 -15.83
N ASP A 171 2.79 4.34 -16.70
CA ASP A 171 2.96 4.21 -18.14
C ASP A 171 3.00 5.58 -18.81
N LEU A 172 4.00 5.81 -19.65
CA LEU A 172 4.04 6.93 -20.59
C LEU A 172 3.60 6.41 -21.97
N VAL A 173 2.48 6.93 -22.49
CA VAL A 173 1.80 6.36 -23.66
C VAL A 173 1.32 7.42 -24.64
N GLU A 174 1.12 6.99 -25.88
CA GLU A 174 0.39 7.73 -26.90
C GLU A 174 -1.12 7.47 -26.77
N GLY A 175 -1.91 8.52 -26.91
CA GLY A 175 -3.36 8.47 -26.92
C GLY A 175 -3.99 8.48 -25.52
N LYS A 176 -5.22 7.96 -25.43
CA LYS A 176 -6.03 7.97 -24.20
C LYS A 176 -5.54 6.95 -23.16
N VAL A 177 -5.72 7.29 -21.89
CA VAL A 177 -5.59 6.34 -20.78
C VAL A 177 -6.51 5.12 -20.98
N ILE A 178 -6.04 3.95 -20.53
CA ILE A 178 -6.85 2.74 -20.36
C ILE A 178 -7.36 2.75 -18.93
N GLU A 179 -8.68 2.79 -18.76
CA GLU A 179 -9.31 2.81 -17.44
C GLU A 179 -9.55 1.41 -16.88
N ASP A 180 -9.74 0.42 -17.77
CA ASP A 180 -9.96 -0.98 -17.42
C ASP A 180 -9.21 -1.90 -18.40
N PHE A 181 -8.13 -2.52 -17.92
CA PHE A 181 -7.35 -3.43 -18.75
C PHE A 181 -8.06 -4.76 -19.03
N GLY A 182 -9.04 -5.17 -18.23
CA GLY A 182 -9.81 -6.39 -18.48
C GLY A 182 -10.64 -6.30 -19.77
N ASP A 183 -11.12 -5.09 -20.08
CA ASP A 183 -11.89 -4.81 -21.29
C ASP A 183 -11.00 -4.39 -22.48
N GLU A 184 -9.96 -3.59 -22.25
CA GLU A 184 -9.16 -2.98 -23.32
C GLU A 184 -7.85 -3.73 -23.64
N GLY A 185 -7.31 -4.49 -22.69
CA GLY A 185 -5.97 -5.10 -22.78
C GLY A 185 -4.83 -4.08 -22.67
N ALA A 186 -3.58 -4.53 -22.75
CA ALA A 186 -2.40 -3.66 -22.61
C ALA A 186 -2.23 -2.67 -23.79
N TYR A 187 -1.52 -1.56 -23.54
CA TYR A 187 -1.28 -0.49 -24.53
C TYR A 187 -0.63 -0.92 -25.85
N GLY A 188 0.13 -2.01 -25.87
CA GLY A 188 0.81 -2.51 -27.08
C GLY A 188 1.75 -1.45 -27.69
N ASP A 189 1.61 -1.19 -28.99
CA ASP A 189 2.48 -0.27 -29.76
C ASP A 189 2.32 1.22 -29.41
N ARG A 190 1.40 1.54 -28.49
CA ARG A 190 1.16 2.92 -27.99
C ARG A 190 2.06 3.28 -26.80
N LYS A 191 2.75 2.31 -26.20
CA LYS A 191 3.58 2.55 -25.02
C LYS A 191 4.94 3.11 -25.42
N PHE A 192 5.34 4.23 -24.82
CA PHE A 192 6.71 4.75 -24.91
C PHE A 192 7.59 4.08 -23.86
N GLU A 193 7.13 4.07 -22.60
CA GLU A 193 7.87 3.53 -21.47
C GLU A 193 6.94 3.05 -20.35
N ASP A 194 7.41 2.09 -19.55
CA ASP A 194 6.82 1.73 -18.25
C ASP A 194 7.82 1.89 -17.11
N PHE A 195 7.33 2.46 -16.01
CA PHE A 195 8.05 2.64 -14.77
C PHE A 195 7.37 1.85 -13.66
N SER A 196 8.10 1.51 -12.61
CA SER A 196 7.48 1.00 -11.38
C SER A 196 8.15 1.60 -10.15
N VAL A 197 7.37 1.83 -9.11
CA VAL A 197 7.82 2.40 -7.82
C VAL A 197 6.84 2.03 -6.73
N CYS A 198 7.28 1.85 -5.49
CA CYS A 198 6.40 1.66 -4.34
C CYS A 198 6.22 2.96 -3.55
N GLU A 199 5.16 3.05 -2.74
CA GLU A 199 4.78 4.26 -1.97
C GLU A 199 5.94 4.82 -1.13
N ASP A 200 6.80 3.94 -0.62
CA ASP A 200 7.99 4.30 0.17
C ASP A 200 9.19 4.78 -0.67
N GLY A 201 9.06 4.82 -2.00
CA GLY A 201 10.12 5.13 -2.96
C GLY A 201 11.05 3.97 -3.27
N SER A 202 10.74 2.75 -2.80
CA SER A 202 11.50 1.56 -3.17
C SER A 202 11.14 1.08 -4.58
N ASN A 203 11.90 0.08 -5.06
CA ASN A 203 11.65 -0.61 -6.31
C ASN A 203 11.57 0.34 -7.54
N GLU A 204 12.53 1.27 -7.62
CA GLU A 204 12.67 2.25 -8.70
C GLU A 204 13.05 1.58 -10.04
N TYR A 205 12.09 0.96 -10.72
CA TYR A 205 12.29 0.38 -12.04
C TYR A 205 12.04 1.42 -13.14
N GLY A 206 13.04 1.65 -13.98
CA GLY A 206 12.92 2.54 -15.14
C GLY A 206 12.98 4.03 -14.82
N LEU A 207 12.98 4.46 -13.55
CA LEU A 207 12.87 5.88 -13.18
C LEU A 207 14.00 6.76 -13.73
N GLU A 208 15.21 6.21 -13.85
CA GLU A 208 16.35 6.94 -14.45
C GLU A 208 16.39 6.84 -15.99
N GLU A 209 15.47 6.10 -16.62
CA GLU A 209 15.49 5.92 -18.07
C GLU A 209 15.13 7.21 -18.79
N GLN A 210 16.08 7.64 -19.60
CA GLN A 210 16.00 8.83 -20.42
C GLN A 210 16.06 8.43 -21.89
N ASN A 211 15.29 9.12 -22.71
CA ASN A 211 15.27 8.87 -24.14
C ASN A 211 15.27 10.18 -24.93
N ASP A 212 16.00 10.22 -26.04
CA ASP A 212 16.06 11.38 -26.95
C ASP A 212 15.51 11.03 -28.34
N GLY A 213 14.29 10.44 -28.36
CA GLY A 213 13.54 10.17 -29.58
C GLY A 213 13.09 8.71 -29.75
N TYR A 214 12.20 8.25 -28.86
CA TYR A 214 11.52 6.96 -28.99
C TYR A 214 10.22 7.12 -29.79
N GLU A 215 9.98 6.22 -30.74
CA GLU A 215 8.79 6.24 -31.58
C GLU A 215 7.73 5.23 -31.10
N ALA A 216 6.53 5.71 -30.79
CA ALA A 216 5.35 4.90 -30.50
C ALA A 216 4.13 5.47 -31.23
N ALA A 217 3.33 4.59 -31.84
CA ALA A 217 2.11 4.95 -32.58
C ALA A 217 2.23 6.17 -33.54
N GLY A 218 3.39 6.35 -34.19
CA GLY A 218 3.64 7.45 -35.12
C GLY A 218 4.04 8.78 -34.47
N CYS A 219 4.25 8.81 -33.16
CA CYS A 219 4.82 9.93 -32.43
C CYS A 219 6.22 9.60 -31.93
N THR A 220 7.12 10.57 -31.95
CA THR A 220 8.49 10.43 -31.44
C THR A 220 8.70 11.36 -30.25
N LEU A 221 8.88 10.81 -29.06
CA LEU A 221 9.07 11.56 -27.81
C LEU A 221 10.50 11.47 -27.28
N SER A 222 10.91 12.51 -26.56
CA SER A 222 12.04 12.47 -25.63
C SER A 222 11.57 12.79 -24.22
N TRP A 223 12.21 12.21 -23.22
CA TRP A 223 11.96 12.46 -21.80
C TRP A 223 13.23 12.30 -20.97
N ASP A 224 13.27 12.97 -19.83
CA ASP A 224 14.39 12.96 -18.88
C ASP A 224 13.99 12.28 -17.56
N GLY A 225 13.90 10.94 -17.57
CA GLY A 225 13.55 10.16 -16.37
C GLY A 225 12.16 10.46 -15.79
N LEU A 226 11.74 9.65 -14.83
CA LEU A 226 10.55 9.87 -14.02
C LEU A 226 10.97 10.33 -12.62
N GLY A 227 10.50 11.50 -12.20
CA GLY A 227 10.62 11.95 -10.82
C GLY A 227 9.46 11.39 -9.98
N PHE A 228 9.78 10.85 -8.80
CA PHE A 228 8.80 10.39 -7.81
C PHE A 228 9.04 11.08 -6.46
N ASP A 229 7.97 11.52 -5.81
CA ASP A 229 8.00 12.09 -4.46
C ASP A 229 7.14 11.23 -3.52
N ALA A 230 7.80 10.42 -2.69
CA ALA A 230 7.17 9.55 -1.71
C ALA A 230 6.40 10.32 -0.60
N SER A 231 6.61 11.63 -0.45
CA SER A 231 5.95 12.41 0.61
C SER A 231 4.52 12.82 0.26
N ASP A 232 4.20 12.92 -1.03
CA ASP A 232 2.86 13.20 -1.54
C ASP A 232 2.40 12.18 -2.59
N ASN A 233 3.15 11.09 -2.76
CA ASN A 233 2.91 10.00 -3.70
C ASN A 233 2.66 10.50 -5.14
N THR A 234 3.40 11.53 -5.56
CA THR A 234 3.28 12.10 -6.90
C THR A 234 4.41 11.66 -7.82
N ALA A 235 4.07 11.41 -9.09
CA ALA A 235 5.01 11.11 -10.15
C ALA A 235 4.95 12.16 -11.25
N GLN A 236 6.11 12.52 -11.82
CA GLN A 236 6.21 13.51 -12.89
C GLN A 236 7.27 13.18 -13.93
N VAL A 237 6.99 13.51 -15.19
CA VAL A 237 7.94 13.39 -16.31
C VAL A 237 7.89 14.63 -17.19
N ASP A 238 9.07 15.10 -17.57
CA ASP A 238 9.22 16.14 -18.59
C ASP A 238 9.35 15.46 -19.96
N VAL A 239 8.42 15.76 -20.87
CA VAL A 239 8.39 15.21 -22.24
C VAL A 239 8.56 16.29 -23.28
N THR A 240 9.09 15.93 -24.45
CA THR A 240 9.14 16.80 -25.64
C THR A 240 8.83 16.00 -26.89
N LEU A 241 7.93 16.51 -27.73
CA LEU A 241 7.62 15.89 -29.02
C LEU A 241 8.67 16.27 -30.07
N LYS A 242 9.38 15.29 -30.62
CA LYS A 242 10.43 15.48 -31.63
C LYS A 242 9.88 15.40 -33.06
N SER A 243 8.93 14.51 -33.29
CA SER A 243 8.25 14.35 -34.58
C SER A 243 6.92 13.63 -34.41
N ALA A 244 5.99 13.83 -35.34
CA ALA A 244 4.76 13.06 -35.42
C ALA A 244 4.35 12.85 -36.88
N GLU A 245 3.80 11.67 -37.19
CA GLU A 245 3.18 11.38 -38.49
C GLU A 245 1.91 12.21 -38.72
N SER A 246 1.20 12.54 -37.63
CA SER A 246 0.05 13.44 -37.60
C SER A 246 0.07 14.30 -36.34
N GLU A 247 -0.12 15.61 -36.49
CA GLU A 247 -0.21 16.56 -35.37
C GLU A 247 -1.66 16.94 -35.05
N PRO A 248 -2.01 17.18 -33.76
CA PRO A 248 -1.15 17.03 -32.58
C PRO A 248 -0.97 15.55 -32.18
N CYS A 249 0.08 15.26 -31.40
CA CYS A 249 0.22 13.98 -30.72
C CYS A 249 -0.39 14.05 -29.32
N THR A 250 -1.27 13.12 -28.98
CA THR A 250 -1.81 13.01 -27.61
C THR A 250 -0.88 12.14 -26.78
N VAL A 251 -0.39 12.66 -25.65
CA VAL A 251 0.52 11.96 -24.74
C VAL A 251 -0.14 11.87 -23.38
N THR A 252 -0.09 10.69 -22.76
CA THR A 252 -0.65 10.45 -21.43
C THR A 252 0.40 9.85 -20.51
N LEU A 253 0.47 10.36 -19.28
CA LEU A 253 1.10 9.70 -18.15
C LEU A 253 -0.02 9.08 -17.32
N ALA A 254 0.01 7.77 -17.09
CA ALA A 254 -1.01 7.06 -16.32
C ALA A 254 -0.37 6.21 -15.23
N GLY A 255 -0.94 6.24 -14.02
CA GLY A 255 -0.49 5.46 -12.88
C GLY A 255 -1.53 4.43 -12.46
N TYR A 256 -1.09 3.22 -12.21
CA TYR A 256 -1.91 2.07 -11.83
C TYR A 256 -1.37 1.45 -10.56
N LEU A 257 -2.25 1.11 -9.61
CA LEU A 257 -1.91 0.25 -8.49
C LEU A 257 -1.66 -1.17 -9.01
N LEU A 258 -0.54 -1.75 -8.61
CA LEU A 258 -0.20 -3.14 -8.90
C LEU A 258 -0.94 -4.13 -7.97
N PRO A 259 -1.22 -5.34 -8.46
CA PRO A 259 -1.86 -6.38 -7.67
C PRO A 259 -1.03 -6.83 -6.46
N GLU A 260 -1.63 -7.64 -5.59
CA GLU A 260 -0.95 -8.13 -4.39
C GLU A 260 0.32 -8.92 -4.67
N GLY A 261 1.40 -8.52 -3.97
CA GLY A 261 2.73 -9.11 -4.10
C GLY A 261 3.47 -8.75 -5.40
N GLU A 262 2.88 -7.94 -6.28
CA GLU A 262 3.51 -7.52 -7.52
C GLU A 262 4.23 -6.18 -7.34
N THR A 263 5.48 -6.14 -7.77
CA THR A 263 6.31 -4.94 -7.77
C THR A 263 6.62 -4.43 -9.17
N LYS A 264 6.09 -5.09 -10.21
CA LYS A 264 6.31 -4.68 -11.61
C LYS A 264 5.16 -5.12 -12.48
N PHE A 265 5.12 -4.60 -13.71
CA PHE A 265 4.17 -5.04 -14.72
C PHE A 265 4.20 -6.57 -14.87
N ASN A 266 3.04 -7.18 -14.67
CA ASN A 266 2.79 -8.59 -14.93
C ASN A 266 1.57 -8.72 -15.85
N PRO A 267 1.73 -9.21 -17.09
CA PRO A 267 0.61 -9.34 -18.02
C PRO A 267 -0.42 -10.40 -17.60
N GLU A 268 -0.06 -11.32 -16.69
CA GLU A 268 -0.98 -12.36 -16.19
C GLU A 268 -1.99 -11.81 -15.17
N THR A 269 -1.67 -10.70 -14.51
CA THR A 269 -2.50 -10.05 -13.47
C THR A 269 -2.96 -8.65 -13.89
N LEU A 270 -2.88 -8.35 -15.20
CA LEU A 270 -3.18 -7.04 -15.75
C LEU A 270 -4.61 -6.56 -15.43
N GLU A 271 -5.59 -7.48 -15.43
CA GLU A 271 -7.00 -7.18 -15.12
C GLU A 271 -7.25 -6.82 -13.63
N GLU A 272 -6.25 -7.06 -12.77
CA GLU A 272 -6.31 -6.73 -11.35
C GLU A 272 -5.72 -5.35 -11.04
N GLN A 273 -5.10 -4.69 -12.03
CA GLN A 273 -4.56 -3.34 -11.87
C GLN A 273 -5.68 -2.30 -11.78
N GLU A 274 -5.52 -1.32 -10.90
CA GLU A 274 -6.49 -0.26 -10.66
C GLU A 274 -5.88 1.09 -11.07
N LEU A 275 -6.54 1.82 -11.98
CA LEU A 275 -6.11 3.18 -12.34
C LEU A 275 -6.18 4.10 -11.11
N ARG A 276 -5.05 4.75 -10.79
CA ARG A 276 -4.95 5.72 -9.67
C ARG A 276 -5.05 7.16 -10.12
N GLY A 277 -4.42 7.49 -11.24
CA GLY A 277 -4.38 8.85 -11.76
C GLY A 277 -3.80 8.90 -13.16
N TYR A 278 -4.14 9.95 -13.91
CA TYR A 278 -3.54 10.19 -15.23
C TYR A 278 -3.57 11.67 -15.57
N GLU A 279 -2.64 12.09 -16.42
CA GLU A 279 -2.65 13.40 -17.07
C GLU A 279 -2.41 13.21 -18.57
N THR A 280 -3.15 13.94 -19.39
CA THR A 280 -3.09 13.85 -20.86
C THR A 280 -2.88 15.24 -21.44
N GLU A 281 -1.93 15.36 -22.36
CA GLU A 281 -1.64 16.59 -23.09
C GLU A 281 -1.60 16.37 -24.61
N GLU A 282 -1.92 17.41 -25.37
CA GLU A 282 -1.75 17.42 -26.83
C GLU A 282 -0.52 18.25 -27.18
N LEU A 283 0.50 17.61 -27.76
CA LEU A 283 1.76 18.24 -28.12
C LEU A 283 1.89 18.44 -29.63
N THR A 284 2.44 19.58 -30.01
CA THR A 284 2.94 19.86 -31.37
C THR A 284 4.45 19.64 -31.44
N VAL A 285 5.02 19.50 -32.64
CA VAL A 285 6.46 19.24 -32.78
C VAL A 285 7.29 20.37 -32.16
N ASP A 286 8.34 19.97 -31.44
CA ASP A 286 9.21 20.79 -30.60
C ASP A 286 8.55 21.39 -29.33
N GLU A 287 7.31 21.02 -29.03
CA GLU A 287 6.63 21.38 -27.78
C GLU A 287 7.04 20.45 -26.62
N SER A 288 7.16 21.04 -25.43
CA SER A 288 7.49 20.34 -24.19
C SER A 288 6.39 20.54 -23.16
N ALA A 289 6.13 19.51 -22.36
CA ALA A 289 5.20 19.57 -21.24
C ALA A 289 5.76 18.77 -20.05
N THR A 290 5.34 19.15 -18.85
CA THR A 290 5.52 18.36 -17.63
C THR A 290 4.20 17.69 -17.33
N LEU A 291 4.17 16.36 -17.36
CA LEU A 291 3.03 15.56 -16.92
C LEU A 291 3.24 15.18 -15.46
N LYS A 292 2.23 15.35 -14.62
CA LYS A 292 2.24 15.06 -13.18
C LYS A 292 0.95 14.33 -12.77
N ILE A 293 1.11 13.22 -12.07
CA ILE A 293 0.00 12.43 -11.53
C ILE A 293 0.12 12.25 -10.02
N ASP A 294 -1.02 12.06 -9.37
CA ASP A 294 -1.17 11.71 -7.97
C ASP A 294 -1.62 10.23 -7.90
N LEU A 295 -0.93 9.43 -7.09
CA LEU A 295 -1.14 7.98 -7.00
C LEU A 295 -1.96 7.55 -5.78
N ASP A 296 -2.30 8.48 -4.87
CA ASP A 296 -3.11 8.19 -3.67
C ASP A 296 -4.57 7.82 -4.00
N GLY A 297 -4.98 7.97 -5.26
CA GLY A 297 -6.35 7.78 -5.74
C GLY A 297 -7.21 8.99 -5.40
N GLY A 298 -7.44 9.85 -6.40
CA GLY A 298 -8.34 11.00 -6.30
C GLY A 298 -9.77 10.69 -6.74
N ASP A 299 -10.75 11.18 -5.97
CA ASP A 299 -12.23 11.11 -6.18
C ASP A 299 -12.72 11.39 -7.63
#